data_AF-A0A1M3MWK4-F1
#
_entry.id   AF-A0A1M3MWK4-F1
#
_cell.length_a   1.000
_cell.length_b   1.000
_cell.length_c   1.000
_cell.angle_alpha   90.00
_cell.angle_beta   90.00
_cell.angle_gamma   90.00
#
_symmetry.space_group_name_H-M   'P 1'
#
loop_
_entity.id
_entity.type
_entity.pdbx_description
1 polymer ?
#
loop_
_entity_poly.entity_id
_entity_poly.type
_entity_poly.pdbx_seq_one_letter_code
_entity_poly.pdbx_strand_id
1 'polypeptide(L)'
;MLLDWIAPPECPTEQAVVSQVTTLAGESLIAQPLVVRARVEHGTTRRFKLDLRIGADGEGSRTLESDDCGELAQATALIVSFDLQSRAKAARSEQPTPAPTTETTPAQPPSGDTGSTLHLPAAAPAVTPPPIRGRGAASALPRPAVFGIGADVFMDAGSLPTGAWGSGVLAFFTQGRFRGEFGATLWPRTRALSSDQPGAGASLYLRTVGLRACLVALPSLHVDACLHAEGGSTRATGFGISRPSTSNGRWLATFVGLTARPSFWSDLAPRFTVELGAPVHYATVTIEGVGHVHAPSPVVLRVGFGLESKLF
;
A
#
# COMPACT_ATOMS: atom_id res chain seq x y z
N MET A 1 21.25 26.50 -3.20
CA MET A 1 21.66 25.40 -4.10
C MET A 1 22.98 25.73 -4.79
N LEU A 2 23.85 24.74 -5.00
CA LEU A 2 25.07 24.83 -5.81
C LEU A 2 24.94 23.84 -6.97
N LEU A 3 24.92 24.34 -8.21
CA LEU A 3 24.93 23.53 -9.43
C LEU A 3 26.30 23.65 -10.10
N ASP A 4 26.97 22.53 -10.29
CA ASP A 4 28.18 22.42 -11.11
C ASP A 4 27.77 21.85 -12.47
N TRP A 5 27.66 22.71 -13.48
CA TRP A 5 27.18 22.37 -14.82
C TRP A 5 28.32 22.46 -15.84
N ILE A 6 28.77 21.30 -16.30
CA ILE A 6 29.83 21.16 -17.30
C ILE A 6 29.20 20.64 -18.58
N ALA A 7 29.12 21.47 -19.61
CA ALA A 7 28.50 21.08 -20.88
C ALA A 7 29.23 21.71 -22.10
N PRO A 8 29.08 21.13 -23.30
CA PRO A 8 29.52 21.73 -24.55
C PRO A 8 28.87 23.11 -24.80
N PRO A 9 29.50 23.99 -25.60
CA PRO A 9 29.02 25.37 -25.82
C PRO A 9 27.64 25.48 -26.48
N GLU A 10 27.17 24.43 -27.17
CA GLU A 10 25.83 24.33 -27.75
C GLU A 10 24.72 24.05 -26.74
N CYS A 11 25.07 23.70 -25.50
CA CYS A 11 24.11 23.42 -24.44
C CYS A 11 23.70 24.70 -23.69
N PRO A 12 22.50 24.73 -23.08
CA PRO A 12 22.12 25.81 -22.17
C PRO A 12 23.15 26.03 -21.06
N THR A 13 23.32 27.29 -20.65
CA THR A 13 24.27 27.66 -19.59
C THR A 13 23.77 27.25 -18.21
N GLU A 14 24.67 27.17 -17.23
CA GLU A 14 24.32 26.90 -15.83
C GLU A 14 23.21 27.82 -15.32
N GLN A 15 23.32 29.12 -15.60
CA GLN A 15 22.34 30.13 -15.19
C GLN A 15 20.96 29.87 -15.79
N ALA A 16 20.89 29.44 -17.05
CA ALA A 16 19.63 29.09 -17.69
C ALA A 16 18.98 27.89 -16.98
N VAL A 17 19.76 26.85 -16.67
CA VAL A 17 19.25 25.67 -15.94
C VAL A 17 18.79 26.05 -14.53
N VAL A 18 19.57 26.83 -13.78
CA VAL A 18 19.19 27.30 -12.44
C VAL A 18 17.90 28.12 -12.50
N SER A 19 17.75 29.03 -13.47
CA SER A 19 16.54 29.82 -13.62
C SER A 19 15.30 28.96 -13.85
N GLN A 20 15.44 27.87 -14.61
CA GLN A 20 14.36 26.93 -14.88
C GLN A 20 14.01 26.10 -13.64
N VAL A 21 15.01 25.63 -12.89
CA VAL A 21 14.79 24.95 -11.59
C VAL A 21 14.04 25.88 -10.63
N THR A 22 14.44 27.15 -10.53
CA THR A 22 13.78 28.15 -9.67
C THR A 22 12.33 28.37 -10.08
N THR A 23 12.05 28.46 -11.38
CA THR A 23 10.69 28.60 -11.90
C THR A 23 9.80 27.40 -11.53
N LEU A 24 10.36 26.19 -11.56
CA LEU A 24 9.62 24.95 -11.30
C LEU A 24 9.48 24.61 -9.80
N ALA A 25 10.50 24.89 -8.98
CA ALA A 25 10.53 24.57 -7.56
C ALA A 25 10.03 25.71 -6.66
N GLY A 26 10.13 26.96 -7.13
CA GLY A 26 9.90 28.17 -6.33
C GLY A 26 11.13 28.60 -5.54
N GLU A 27 11.29 29.92 -5.35
CA GLU A 27 12.49 30.55 -4.76
C GLU A 27 12.82 30.04 -3.35
N SER A 28 11.80 29.78 -2.53
CA SER A 28 11.98 29.32 -1.14
C SER A 28 12.62 27.94 -1.04
N LEU A 29 12.47 27.07 -2.04
CA LEU A 29 13.08 25.73 -2.04
C LEU A 29 14.55 25.77 -2.47
N ILE A 30 14.93 26.71 -3.34
CA ILE A 30 16.31 26.86 -3.85
C ILE A 30 17.27 27.36 -2.76
N ALA A 31 16.74 28.05 -1.75
CA ALA A 31 17.50 28.52 -0.59
C ALA A 31 18.10 27.38 0.25
N GLN A 32 17.62 26.13 0.09
CA GLN A 32 18.18 24.98 0.79
C GLN A 32 19.54 24.55 0.21
N PRO A 33 20.46 24.03 1.04
CA PRO A 33 21.74 23.52 0.57
C PRO A 33 21.53 22.20 -0.18
N LEU A 34 21.81 22.22 -1.49
CA LEU A 34 21.80 21.06 -2.37
C LEU A 34 22.97 21.19 -3.33
N VAL A 35 23.79 20.15 -3.43
CA VAL A 35 24.90 20.07 -4.39
C VAL A 35 24.44 19.20 -5.56
N VAL A 36 24.48 19.76 -6.76
CA VAL A 36 24.15 19.06 -8.00
C VAL A 36 25.37 19.14 -8.90
N ARG A 37 25.81 18.01 -9.45
CA ARG A 37 26.86 17.97 -10.48
C ARG A 37 26.27 17.35 -11.73
N ALA A 38 26.35 18.06 -12.84
CA ALA A 38 25.83 17.65 -14.12
C ALA A 38 26.93 17.80 -15.16
N ARG A 39 27.26 16.70 -15.85
CA ARG A 39 28.21 16.71 -16.95
C ARG A 39 27.54 16.21 -18.22
N VAL A 40 27.59 17.01 -19.28
CA VAL A 40 27.14 16.62 -20.62
C VAL A 40 28.36 16.35 -21.49
N GLU A 41 28.37 15.23 -22.18
CA GLU A 41 29.42 14.83 -23.12
C GLU A 41 28.79 14.39 -24.46
N HIS A 42 29.57 14.47 -25.54
CA HIS A 42 29.19 13.87 -26.81
C HIS A 42 29.28 12.34 -26.73
N GLY A 43 28.18 11.66 -26.97
CA GLY A 43 28.11 10.21 -27.05
C GLY A 43 28.57 9.66 -28.42
N THR A 44 28.66 8.34 -28.49
CA THR A 44 29.24 7.59 -29.63
C THR A 44 28.40 7.64 -30.92
N THR A 45 27.13 8.10 -30.87
CA THR A 45 26.17 8.02 -32.00
C THR A 45 25.33 9.30 -32.17
N ARG A 46 25.95 10.49 -32.23
CA ARG A 46 25.26 11.81 -32.32
C ARG A 46 24.22 12.05 -31.22
N ARG A 47 24.46 11.51 -30.03
CA ARG A 47 23.60 11.66 -28.85
C ARG A 47 24.38 12.35 -27.77
N PHE A 48 23.82 13.40 -27.17
CA PHE A 48 24.36 13.96 -25.95
C PHE A 48 24.08 13.00 -24.80
N LYS A 49 25.07 12.79 -23.95
CA LYS A 49 24.95 11.98 -22.74
C LYS A 49 25.14 12.88 -21.54
N LEU A 50 24.17 12.89 -20.64
CA LEU A 50 24.19 13.62 -19.37
C LEU A 50 24.42 12.62 -18.24
N ASP A 51 25.45 12.86 -17.43
CA ASP A 51 25.67 12.22 -16.14
C ASP A 51 25.34 13.23 -15.02
N LEU A 52 24.25 12.96 -14.29
CA LEU A 52 23.70 13.82 -13.23
C LEU A 52 23.90 13.16 -11.86
N ARG A 53 24.42 13.91 -10.89
CA ARG A 53 24.58 13.47 -9.50
C ARG A 53 24.00 14.50 -8.54
N ILE A 54 23.18 14.05 -7.60
CA ILE A 54 22.48 14.90 -6.63
C ILE A 54 22.87 14.46 -5.20
N GLY A 55 23.31 15.40 -4.37
CA GLY A 55 23.75 15.16 -3.00
C GLY A 55 25.27 15.03 -2.85
N ALA A 56 25.76 15.08 -1.60
CA ALA A 56 27.18 15.01 -1.28
C ALA A 56 27.79 13.62 -1.57
N ASP A 57 27.03 12.54 -1.32
CA ASP A 57 27.49 11.15 -1.40
C ASP A 57 27.08 10.43 -2.69
N GLY A 58 26.43 11.12 -3.64
CA GLY A 58 26.08 10.54 -4.95
C GLY A 58 24.92 9.55 -4.96
N GLU A 59 24.10 9.48 -3.91
CA GLU A 59 22.91 8.61 -3.79
C GLU A 59 21.86 8.80 -4.91
N GLY A 60 21.95 9.89 -5.69
CA GLY A 60 21.07 10.21 -6.81
C GLY A 60 21.73 10.23 -8.19
N SER A 61 22.62 9.29 -8.52
CA SER A 61 23.25 9.24 -9.86
C SER A 61 22.25 8.80 -10.94
N ARG A 62 22.17 9.56 -12.04
CA ARG A 62 21.33 9.24 -13.21
C ARG A 62 22.08 9.55 -14.50
N THR A 63 21.90 8.70 -15.49
CA THR A 63 22.42 8.92 -16.84
C THR A 63 21.25 9.06 -17.80
N LEU A 64 21.30 10.09 -18.65
CA LEU A 64 20.27 10.42 -19.63
C LEU A 64 20.92 10.61 -21.01
N GLU A 65 20.21 10.25 -22.06
CA GLU A 65 20.66 10.44 -23.44
C GLU A 65 19.56 11.14 -24.23
N SER A 66 19.93 12.14 -25.03
CA SER A 66 19.03 12.77 -26.00
C SER A 66 19.83 13.25 -27.22
N ASP A 67 19.13 13.39 -28.34
CA ASP A 67 19.64 14.00 -29.56
C ASP A 67 19.72 15.53 -29.43
N ASP A 68 19.04 16.11 -28.43
CA ASP A 68 19.02 17.55 -28.13
C ASP A 68 19.52 17.84 -26.71
N CYS A 69 20.55 18.68 -26.60
CA CYS A 69 21.07 19.09 -25.30
C CYS A 69 20.08 19.98 -24.51
N GLY A 70 19.21 20.72 -25.21
CA GLY A 70 18.14 21.50 -24.59
C GLY A 70 17.16 20.63 -23.80
N GLU A 71 16.83 19.45 -24.31
CA GLU A 71 15.99 18.48 -23.60
C GLU A 71 16.67 17.93 -22.34
N LEU A 72 17.99 17.68 -22.40
CA LEU A 72 18.77 17.23 -21.23
C LEU A 72 18.82 18.31 -20.14
N ALA A 73 18.94 19.58 -20.51
CA ALA A 73 18.87 20.70 -19.59
C ALA A 73 17.49 20.82 -18.91
N GLN A 74 16.41 20.69 -19.68
CA GLN A 74 15.03 20.71 -19.15
C GLN A 74 14.76 19.52 -18.22
N ALA A 75 15.21 18.33 -18.62
CA ALA A 75 15.10 17.13 -17.80
C ALA A 75 15.88 17.28 -16.48
N THR A 76 17.08 17.88 -16.53
CA THR A 76 17.86 18.20 -15.33
C THR A 76 17.07 19.12 -14.41
N ALA A 77 16.48 20.19 -14.96
CA ALA A 77 15.72 21.15 -14.17
C ALA A 77 14.56 20.46 -13.42
N LEU A 78 13.79 19.62 -14.12
CA LEU A 78 12.67 18.87 -13.54
C LEU A 78 13.12 17.91 -12.43
N ILE A 79 14.19 17.14 -12.68
CA ILE A 79 14.69 16.15 -11.71
C ILE A 79 15.14 16.85 -10.42
N VAL A 80 15.89 17.95 -10.55
CA VAL A 80 16.36 18.72 -9.39
C VAL A 80 15.18 19.36 -8.64
N SER A 81 14.18 19.90 -9.33
CA SER A 81 12.98 20.45 -8.70
C SER A 81 12.20 19.41 -7.89
N PHE A 82 12.04 18.18 -8.41
CA PHE A 82 11.37 17.11 -7.65
C PHE A 82 12.15 16.69 -6.40
N ASP A 83 13.48 16.63 -6.47
CA ASP A 83 14.33 16.30 -5.31
C ASP A 83 14.16 17.34 -4.19
N LEU A 84 14.19 18.63 -4.55
CA LEU A 84 13.94 19.74 -3.62
C LEU A 84 12.56 19.65 -2.96
N GLN A 85 11.51 19.33 -3.72
CA GLN A 85 10.16 19.16 -3.17
C GLN A 85 10.06 17.95 -2.23
N SER A 86 10.72 16.84 -2.55
CA SER A 86 10.74 15.64 -1.71
C SER A 86 11.43 15.91 -0.38
N ARG A 87 12.59 16.59 -0.40
CA ARG A 87 13.33 16.98 0.80
C ARG A 87 12.54 17.97 1.67
N ALA A 88 11.87 18.94 1.05
CA ALA A 88 11.03 19.88 1.77
C ALA A 88 9.84 19.20 2.49
N LYS A 89 9.26 18.15 1.89
CA LYS A 89 8.22 17.33 2.55
C LYS A 89 8.78 16.51 3.71
N ALA A 90 9.97 15.93 3.55
CA ALA A 90 10.66 15.21 4.63
C ALA A 90 10.96 16.14 5.81
N ALA A 91 11.57 17.30 5.55
CA ALA A 91 11.90 18.30 6.59
C ALA A 91 10.65 18.81 7.33
N ARG A 92 9.52 19.01 6.63
CA ARG A 92 8.26 19.41 7.28
C ARG A 92 7.66 18.31 8.16
N SER A 93 7.89 17.05 7.82
CA SER A 93 7.39 15.90 8.61
C SER A 93 8.21 15.69 9.89
N GLU A 94 9.45 16.15 9.91
CA GLU A 94 10.37 16.03 11.05
C GLU A 94 10.25 17.21 12.05
N GLN A 95 9.48 18.25 11.70
CA GLN A 95 9.26 19.37 12.60
C GLN A 95 8.32 18.96 13.75
N PRO A 96 8.75 19.09 15.02
CA PRO A 96 7.94 18.66 16.17
C PRO A 96 6.59 19.37 16.17
N THR A 97 5.52 18.59 16.27
CA THR A 97 4.19 19.14 16.59
C THR A 97 4.31 19.90 17.92
N PRO A 98 3.87 21.17 18.01
CA PRO A 98 3.82 21.86 19.30
C PRO A 98 2.98 21.03 20.26
N ALA A 99 3.52 20.74 21.44
CA ALA A 99 2.78 20.03 22.48
C ALA A 99 1.45 20.75 22.73
N PRO A 100 0.31 20.04 22.81
CA PRO A 100 -0.96 20.67 23.12
C PRO A 100 -0.87 21.28 24.53
N THR A 101 -1.10 22.59 24.61
CA THR A 101 -1.31 23.32 25.85
C THR A 101 -2.43 22.63 26.64
N THR A 102 -2.10 22.16 27.84
CA THR A 102 -3.06 21.60 28.81
C THR A 102 -4.16 22.63 29.05
N GLU A 103 -5.33 22.40 28.46
CA GLU A 103 -6.51 23.20 28.70
C GLU A 103 -7.16 22.73 30.01
N THR A 104 -7.12 23.63 30.98
CA THR A 104 -7.61 23.49 32.35
C THR A 104 -9.10 23.16 32.38
N THR A 105 -9.45 21.98 32.89
CA THR A 105 -10.81 21.62 33.34
C THR A 105 -11.29 22.58 34.44
N PRO A 106 -12.41 23.31 34.27
CA PRO A 106 -13.05 24.00 35.38
C PRO A 106 -13.93 23.04 36.18
N ALA A 107 -13.73 23.07 37.50
CA ALA A 107 -14.51 22.38 38.51
C ALA A 107 -15.94 22.94 38.64
N GLN A 108 -16.93 22.06 38.82
CA GLN A 108 -18.26 22.42 39.32
C GLN A 108 -18.41 21.97 40.80
N PRO A 109 -18.88 22.85 41.71
CA PRO A 109 -19.15 22.53 43.11
C PRO A 109 -20.55 21.92 43.35
N PRO A 110 -20.81 21.36 44.55
CA PRO A 110 -21.90 20.43 44.82
C PRO A 110 -23.18 21.13 45.27
N SER A 111 -24.32 20.45 45.13
CA SER A 111 -25.52 20.75 45.92
C SER A 111 -26.15 19.42 46.28
N GLY A 112 -26.18 19.18 47.59
CA GLY A 112 -26.72 17.97 48.18
C GLY A 112 -28.22 18.02 48.41
N ASP A 113 -28.67 16.83 48.78
CA ASP A 113 -29.63 16.55 49.84
C ASP A 113 -31.12 16.78 49.55
N THR A 114 -31.89 15.69 49.47
CA THR A 114 -32.55 15.08 50.65
C THR A 114 -33.79 14.30 50.17
N GLY A 115 -34.05 13.13 50.76
CA GLY A 115 -35.44 12.70 50.99
C GLY A 115 -35.86 11.32 50.50
N SER A 116 -35.41 10.28 51.22
CA SER A 116 -36.23 9.21 51.82
C SER A 116 -37.55 8.77 51.15
N THR A 117 -37.64 7.50 50.76
CA THR A 117 -38.50 6.52 51.47
C THR A 117 -38.31 5.10 50.94
N LEU A 118 -38.11 4.15 51.87
CA LEU A 118 -38.27 2.72 51.63
C LEU A 118 -39.73 2.40 51.29
N HIS A 119 -39.95 1.65 50.20
CA HIS A 119 -41.11 0.77 50.13
C HIS A 119 -40.83 -0.47 49.26
N LEU A 120 -40.68 -1.61 49.92
CA LEU A 120 -40.77 -2.93 49.31
C LEU A 120 -42.21 -3.43 49.52
N PRO A 121 -42.87 -3.94 48.48
CA PRO A 121 -43.81 -5.03 48.72
C PRO A 121 -43.66 -6.22 47.77
N ALA A 122 -43.56 -7.39 48.42
CA ALA A 122 -44.27 -8.65 48.17
C ALA A 122 -44.36 -9.24 46.74
N ALA A 123 -43.85 -10.47 46.66
CA ALA A 123 -44.00 -11.42 45.57
C ALA A 123 -45.43 -12.01 45.44
N ALA A 124 -45.81 -12.30 44.18
CA ALA A 124 -46.58 -13.46 43.66
C ALA A 124 -47.54 -13.05 42.51
N PRO A 125 -48.00 -13.95 41.60
CA PRO A 125 -47.63 -15.34 41.31
C PRO A 125 -47.24 -15.59 39.83
N ALA A 126 -46.80 -16.82 39.55
CA ALA A 126 -46.43 -17.32 38.22
C ALA A 126 -47.59 -17.25 37.21
N VAL A 127 -47.35 -16.58 36.09
CA VAL A 127 -48.23 -16.60 34.91
C VAL A 127 -47.87 -17.83 34.06
N THR A 128 -48.86 -18.69 33.85
CA THR A 128 -48.82 -19.86 32.98
C THR A 128 -48.45 -19.46 31.55
N PRO A 129 -47.49 -20.12 30.87
CA PRO A 129 -47.18 -19.81 29.49
C PRO A 129 -48.35 -20.23 28.57
N PRO A 130 -48.72 -19.42 27.56
CA PRO A 130 -49.73 -19.80 26.58
C PRO A 130 -49.27 -21.01 25.76
N PRO A 131 -50.20 -21.84 25.25
CA PRO A 131 -49.86 -22.99 24.44
C PRO A 131 -49.09 -22.54 23.19
N ILE A 132 -47.96 -23.21 22.95
CA ILE A 132 -47.14 -23.08 21.75
C ILE A 132 -48.03 -23.43 20.55
N ARG A 133 -48.60 -22.40 19.92
CA ARG A 133 -49.21 -22.55 18.59
C ARG A 133 -48.10 -23.01 17.66
N GLY A 134 -48.35 -24.13 17.00
CA GLY A 134 -47.40 -24.81 16.13
C GLY A 134 -46.68 -23.82 15.24
N ARG A 135 -45.35 -23.92 15.22
CA ARG A 135 -44.52 -23.34 14.17
C ARG A 135 -44.96 -23.95 12.87
N GLY A 136 -45.96 -23.35 12.23
CA GLY A 136 -46.12 -23.46 10.79
C GLY A 136 -44.76 -23.12 10.20
N ALA A 137 -44.25 -24.02 9.37
CA ALA A 137 -43.09 -23.75 8.54
C ALA A 137 -43.45 -22.51 7.71
N ALA A 138 -43.12 -21.33 8.23
CA ALA A 138 -43.11 -20.11 7.45
C ALA A 138 -42.10 -20.39 6.35
N SER A 139 -42.59 -20.61 5.13
CA SER A 139 -41.76 -20.67 3.93
C SER A 139 -40.84 -19.47 3.98
N ALA A 140 -39.57 -19.70 4.30
CA ALA A 140 -38.58 -18.65 4.33
C ALA A 140 -38.46 -18.16 2.88
N LEU A 141 -39.05 -17.00 2.59
CA LEU A 141 -38.86 -16.32 1.32
C LEU A 141 -37.34 -16.25 1.07
N PRO A 142 -36.88 -16.60 -0.15
CA PRO A 142 -35.45 -16.54 -0.46
C PRO A 142 -34.97 -15.11 -0.22
N ARG A 143 -33.94 -14.96 0.61
CA ARG A 143 -33.33 -13.65 0.87
C ARG A 143 -32.77 -13.11 -0.46
N PRO A 144 -33.01 -11.83 -0.80
CA PRO A 144 -32.48 -11.25 -2.02
C PRO A 144 -30.95 -11.30 -2.00
N ALA A 145 -30.35 -11.47 -3.18
CA ALA A 145 -28.91 -11.36 -3.34
C ALA A 145 -28.51 -9.90 -3.22
N VAL A 146 -27.51 -9.62 -2.39
CA VAL A 146 -26.95 -8.28 -2.20
C VAL A 146 -25.62 -8.20 -2.91
N PHE A 147 -25.37 -7.12 -3.63
CA PHE A 147 -24.12 -6.91 -4.35
C PHE A 147 -23.43 -5.64 -3.88
N GLY A 148 -22.12 -5.58 -4.08
CA GLY A 148 -21.38 -4.39 -3.76
C GLY A 148 -19.93 -4.43 -4.18
N ILE A 149 -19.22 -3.40 -3.79
CA ILE A 149 -17.82 -3.18 -4.11
C ILE A 149 -17.05 -2.76 -2.87
N GLY A 150 -15.74 -2.93 -2.89
CA GLY A 150 -14.88 -2.50 -1.82
C GLY A 150 -13.45 -2.26 -2.28
N ALA A 151 -12.66 -1.70 -1.36
CA ALA A 151 -11.24 -1.52 -1.52
C ALA A 151 -10.53 -1.97 -0.23
N ASP A 152 -9.38 -2.60 -0.41
CA ASP A 152 -8.56 -3.12 0.68
C ASP A 152 -7.11 -2.64 0.53
N VAL A 153 -6.45 -2.49 1.67
CA VAL A 153 -5.00 -2.44 1.80
C VAL A 153 -4.55 -3.71 2.50
N PHE A 154 -3.52 -4.35 1.98
CA PHE A 154 -2.99 -5.60 2.47
C PHE A 154 -1.56 -5.44 2.97
N MET A 155 -1.20 -6.27 3.95
CA MET A 155 0.16 -6.56 4.35
C MET A 155 0.39 -8.05 4.18
N ASP A 156 1.54 -8.43 3.62
CA ASP A 156 1.89 -9.79 3.28
C ASP A 156 3.30 -10.10 3.77
N ALA A 157 3.42 -11.22 4.49
CA ALA A 157 4.69 -11.78 4.89
C ALA A 157 4.81 -13.18 4.25
N GLY A 158 5.77 -13.33 3.35
CA GLY A 158 6.11 -14.61 2.73
C GLY A 158 6.03 -14.64 1.20
N SER A 159 5.17 -13.83 0.56
CA SER A 159 5.06 -13.84 -0.91
C SER A 159 6.20 -13.08 -1.60
N LEU A 160 6.76 -12.09 -0.91
CA LEU A 160 7.83 -11.21 -1.38
C LEU A 160 8.99 -11.17 -0.34
N PRO A 161 10.19 -10.68 -0.72
CA PRO A 161 11.42 -10.82 0.07
C PRO A 161 11.38 -10.14 1.44
N THR A 162 10.65 -9.03 1.54
CA THR A 162 10.40 -8.29 2.78
C THR A 162 8.90 -8.28 3.07
N GLY A 163 8.51 -7.81 4.25
CA GLY A 163 7.10 -7.45 4.48
C GLY A 163 6.62 -6.54 3.35
N ALA A 164 5.62 -7.01 2.62
CA ALA A 164 5.06 -6.34 1.47
C ALA A 164 3.72 -5.72 1.84
N TRP A 165 3.36 -4.68 1.12
CA TRP A 165 2.03 -4.09 1.19
C TRP A 165 1.41 -4.12 -0.19
N GLY A 166 0.08 -4.13 -0.24
CA GLY A 166 -0.66 -4.13 -1.48
C GLY A 166 -1.93 -3.31 -1.35
N SER A 167 -2.48 -2.86 -2.48
CA SER A 167 -3.80 -2.25 -2.53
C SER A 167 -4.65 -2.97 -3.56
N GLY A 168 -5.91 -3.18 -3.23
CA GLY A 168 -6.82 -3.93 -4.07
C GLY A 168 -8.22 -3.38 -4.05
N VAL A 169 -8.98 -3.80 -5.06
CA VAL A 169 -10.41 -3.57 -5.17
C VAL A 169 -11.11 -4.91 -5.27
N LEU A 170 -12.36 -4.95 -4.81
CA LEU A 170 -13.19 -6.14 -4.91
C LEU A 170 -14.61 -5.81 -5.33
N ALA A 171 -15.25 -6.77 -5.96
CA ALA A 171 -16.69 -6.88 -6.09
C ALA A 171 -17.15 -8.08 -5.29
N PHE A 172 -18.33 -7.99 -4.69
CA PHE A 172 -18.92 -9.08 -3.92
C PHE A 172 -20.39 -9.28 -4.20
N PHE A 173 -20.86 -10.48 -3.88
CA PHE A 173 -22.27 -10.77 -3.73
C PHE A 173 -22.49 -11.63 -2.49
N THR A 174 -23.63 -11.44 -1.84
CA THR A 174 -24.04 -12.17 -0.65
C THR A 174 -25.41 -12.79 -0.90
N GLN A 175 -25.54 -14.10 -0.68
CA GLN A 175 -26.80 -14.83 -0.76
C GLN A 175 -26.95 -15.75 0.45
N GLY A 176 -27.89 -15.41 1.34
CA GLY A 176 -28.12 -16.17 2.57
C GLY A 176 -26.89 -16.14 3.50
N ARG A 177 -26.22 -17.29 3.66
CA ARG A 177 -24.99 -17.43 4.48
C ARG A 177 -23.70 -17.40 3.65
N PHE A 178 -23.84 -17.39 2.32
CA PHE A 178 -22.74 -17.47 1.39
C PHE A 178 -22.41 -16.09 0.85
N ARG A 179 -21.11 -15.84 0.68
CA ARG A 179 -20.62 -14.65 0.02
C ARG A 179 -19.48 -15.01 -0.93
N GLY A 180 -19.58 -14.54 -2.17
CA GLY A 180 -18.50 -14.60 -3.14
C GLY A 180 -17.85 -13.24 -3.30
N GLU A 181 -16.52 -13.21 -3.43
CA GLU A 181 -15.74 -12.01 -3.75
C GLU A 181 -14.83 -12.28 -4.94
N PHE A 182 -14.71 -11.30 -5.82
CA PHE A 182 -13.71 -11.26 -6.89
C PHE A 182 -12.91 -9.98 -6.72
N GLY A 183 -11.58 -10.11 -6.65
CA GLY A 183 -10.70 -8.98 -6.37
C GLY A 183 -9.46 -8.94 -7.25
N ALA A 184 -8.86 -7.75 -7.32
CA ALA A 184 -7.57 -7.53 -7.96
C ALA A 184 -6.68 -6.70 -7.03
N THR A 185 -5.42 -7.10 -6.88
CA THR A 185 -4.46 -6.47 -5.96
C THR A 185 -3.14 -6.17 -6.66
N LEU A 186 -2.60 -4.99 -6.38
CA LEU A 186 -1.29 -4.55 -6.83
C LEU A 186 -0.33 -4.55 -5.64
N TRP A 187 0.79 -5.25 -5.79
CA TRP A 187 1.88 -5.32 -4.82
C TRP A 187 3.07 -4.53 -5.40
N PRO A 188 3.37 -3.33 -4.85
CA PRO A 188 4.46 -2.48 -5.35
C PRO A 188 5.83 -3.15 -5.25
N ARG A 189 6.84 -2.46 -5.82
CA ARG A 189 8.18 -3.03 -5.95
C ARG A 189 8.85 -3.25 -4.59
N THR A 190 9.31 -4.47 -4.35
CA THR A 190 10.18 -4.84 -3.22
C THR A 190 11.56 -5.27 -3.73
N ARG A 191 12.62 -5.03 -2.96
CA ARG A 191 13.98 -5.45 -3.35
C ARG A 191 14.38 -6.74 -2.62
N ALA A 192 14.93 -7.68 -3.37
CA ALA A 192 15.70 -8.80 -2.85
C ALA A 192 17.18 -8.53 -3.09
N LEU A 193 18.00 -8.69 -2.07
CA LEU A 193 19.45 -8.57 -2.16
C LEU A 193 20.07 -9.97 -2.25
N SER A 194 21.17 -10.10 -3.00
CA SER A 194 21.96 -11.32 -3.02
C SER A 194 22.83 -11.42 -1.75
N SER A 195 22.93 -12.62 -1.18
CA SER A 195 23.91 -12.95 -0.14
C SER A 195 25.33 -13.03 -0.70
N ASP A 196 25.47 -13.43 -1.96
CA ASP A 196 26.76 -13.84 -2.54
C ASP A 196 27.50 -12.65 -3.17
N GLN A 197 26.79 -11.59 -3.55
CA GLN A 197 27.37 -10.36 -4.09
C GLN A 197 26.71 -9.12 -3.46
N PRO A 198 27.45 -8.38 -2.61
CA PRO A 198 26.96 -7.13 -2.04
C PRO A 198 26.56 -6.11 -3.11
N GLY A 199 25.36 -5.55 -3.00
CA GLY A 199 24.83 -4.55 -3.94
C GLY A 199 24.13 -5.11 -5.18
N ALA A 200 24.23 -6.41 -5.45
CA ALA A 200 23.48 -7.10 -6.49
C ALA A 200 22.14 -7.64 -5.97
N GLY A 201 21.13 -7.69 -6.82
CA GLY A 201 19.81 -8.19 -6.43
C GLY A 201 18.76 -8.09 -7.52
N ALA A 202 17.50 -8.23 -7.12
CA ALA A 202 16.36 -8.10 -8.01
C ALA A 202 15.25 -7.25 -7.38
N SER A 203 14.60 -6.42 -8.18
CA SER A 203 13.35 -5.78 -7.81
C SER A 203 12.19 -6.65 -8.28
N LEU A 204 11.29 -7.00 -7.36
CA LEU A 204 10.13 -7.85 -7.61
C LEU A 204 8.87 -7.01 -7.53
N TYR A 205 7.93 -7.30 -8.42
CA TYR A 205 6.63 -6.66 -8.49
C TYR A 205 5.58 -7.73 -8.76
N LEU A 206 4.46 -7.69 -8.05
CA LEU A 206 3.42 -8.72 -8.16
C LEU A 206 2.05 -8.08 -8.42
N ARG A 207 1.29 -8.69 -9.34
CA ARG A 207 -0.12 -8.36 -9.58
C ARG A 207 -0.92 -9.63 -9.40
N THR A 208 -2.01 -9.56 -8.65
CA THR A 208 -2.87 -10.72 -8.40
C THR A 208 -4.33 -10.42 -8.68
N VAL A 209 -5.06 -11.46 -9.04
CA VAL A 209 -6.50 -11.54 -9.05
C VAL A 209 -6.92 -12.71 -8.16
N GLY A 210 -8.04 -12.57 -7.47
CA GLY A 210 -8.47 -13.52 -6.46
C GLY A 210 -9.95 -13.81 -6.53
N LEU A 211 -10.31 -15.05 -6.21
CA LEU A 211 -11.68 -15.50 -5.95
C LEU A 211 -11.77 -15.96 -4.51
N ARG A 212 -12.66 -15.36 -3.72
CA ARG A 212 -12.89 -15.72 -2.32
C ARG A 212 -14.32 -16.18 -2.12
N ALA A 213 -14.48 -17.29 -1.40
CA ALA A 213 -15.76 -17.83 -0.96
C ALA A 213 -15.80 -17.80 0.57
N CYS A 214 -16.80 -17.14 1.13
CA CYS A 214 -16.98 -16.97 2.57
C CYS A 214 -18.31 -17.54 3.04
N LEU A 215 -18.30 -18.12 4.25
CA LEU A 215 -19.46 -18.63 4.95
C LEU A 215 -19.53 -18.03 6.35
N VAL A 216 -20.74 -17.66 6.78
CA VAL A 216 -20.98 -17.16 8.14
C VAL A 216 -20.53 -18.20 9.16
N ALA A 217 -19.48 -17.87 9.91
CA ALA A 217 -18.89 -18.72 10.95
C ALA A 217 -19.40 -18.31 12.33
N LEU A 218 -19.30 -17.03 12.68
CA LEU A 218 -19.76 -16.48 13.97
C LEU A 218 -20.68 -15.28 13.72
N PRO A 219 -22.01 -15.50 13.66
CA PRO A 219 -22.97 -14.46 13.30
C PRO A 219 -23.03 -13.32 14.33
N SER A 220 -22.82 -13.60 15.63
CA SER A 220 -22.83 -12.58 16.68
C SER A 220 -21.66 -11.60 16.58
N LEU A 221 -20.54 -12.03 15.99
CA LEU A 221 -19.33 -11.22 15.82
C LEU A 221 -19.16 -10.69 14.40
N HIS A 222 -20.10 -11.00 13.49
CA HIS A 222 -20.01 -10.68 12.07
C HIS A 222 -18.69 -11.20 11.44
N VAL A 223 -18.31 -12.42 11.79
CA VAL A 223 -17.09 -13.09 11.30
C VAL A 223 -17.46 -14.24 10.37
N ASP A 224 -16.86 -14.24 9.19
CA ASP A 224 -16.97 -15.29 8.20
C ASP A 224 -15.67 -16.09 8.11
N ALA A 225 -15.80 -17.39 7.82
CA ALA A 225 -14.70 -18.23 7.40
C ALA A 225 -14.61 -18.26 5.88
N CYS A 226 -13.41 -18.09 5.33
CA CYS A 226 -13.21 -17.89 3.91
C CYS A 226 -12.14 -18.82 3.34
N LEU A 227 -12.35 -19.22 2.08
CA LEU A 227 -11.37 -19.87 1.21
C LEU A 227 -11.07 -18.93 0.05
N HIS A 228 -9.81 -18.74 -0.28
CA HIS A 228 -9.37 -17.81 -1.31
C HIS A 228 -8.35 -18.46 -2.25
N ALA A 229 -8.62 -18.39 -3.55
CA ALA A 229 -7.69 -18.79 -4.61
C ALA A 229 -7.16 -17.53 -5.30
N GLU A 230 -5.84 -17.42 -5.39
CA GLU A 230 -5.14 -16.27 -5.96
C GLU A 230 -4.30 -16.71 -7.17
N GLY A 231 -4.35 -15.92 -8.24
CA GLY A 231 -3.49 -16.08 -9.40
C GLY A 231 -2.90 -14.75 -9.85
N GLY A 232 -1.70 -14.78 -10.43
CA GLY A 232 -1.00 -13.55 -10.76
C GLY A 232 0.25 -13.69 -11.60
N SER A 233 0.93 -12.57 -11.76
CA SER A 233 2.21 -12.48 -12.45
C SER A 233 3.23 -11.72 -11.62
N THR A 234 4.40 -12.33 -11.42
CA THR A 234 5.55 -11.69 -10.78
C THR A 234 6.48 -11.18 -11.87
N ARG A 235 6.85 -9.91 -11.82
CA ARG A 235 7.91 -9.33 -12.67
C ARG A 235 9.15 -9.14 -11.82
N ALA A 236 10.28 -9.66 -12.28
CA ALA A 236 11.58 -9.51 -11.64
C ALA A 236 12.53 -8.74 -12.56
N THR A 237 13.25 -7.75 -12.02
CA THR A 237 14.25 -6.99 -12.75
C THR A 237 15.54 -6.94 -11.94
N GLY A 238 16.63 -7.49 -12.49
CA GLY A 238 17.95 -7.50 -11.85
C GLY A 238 18.53 -6.09 -11.69
N PHE A 239 19.36 -5.89 -10.67
CA PHE A 239 20.15 -4.66 -10.46
C PHE A 239 21.51 -5.01 -9.84
N GLY A 240 22.47 -4.09 -9.95
CA GLY A 240 23.82 -4.29 -9.41
C GLY A 240 24.62 -5.38 -10.12
N ILE A 241 24.28 -5.68 -11.38
CA ILE A 241 24.94 -6.68 -12.23
C ILE A 241 25.25 -6.09 -13.62
N SER A 242 26.27 -6.62 -14.30
CA SER A 242 26.76 -6.05 -15.58
C SER A 242 25.71 -6.04 -16.69
N ARG A 243 24.78 -7.01 -16.70
CA ARG A 243 23.69 -7.11 -17.69
C ARG A 243 22.35 -7.34 -16.99
N PRO A 244 21.67 -6.27 -16.54
CA PRO A 244 20.33 -6.37 -15.98
C PRO A 244 19.34 -6.93 -17.00
N SER A 245 18.51 -7.88 -16.57
CA SER A 245 17.42 -8.42 -17.38
C SER A 245 16.11 -8.37 -16.61
N THR A 246 15.00 -8.38 -17.35
CA THR A 246 13.64 -8.45 -16.79
C THR A 246 12.97 -9.74 -17.23
N SER A 247 12.39 -10.46 -16.28
CA SER A 247 11.63 -11.69 -16.53
C SER A 247 10.26 -11.61 -15.86
N ASN A 248 9.32 -12.43 -16.34
CA ASN A 248 8.00 -12.59 -15.72
C ASN A 248 7.82 -14.06 -15.32
N GLY A 249 7.28 -14.28 -14.14
CA GLY A 249 6.89 -15.58 -13.60
C GLY A 249 5.40 -15.62 -13.29
N ARG A 250 4.84 -16.83 -13.21
CA ARG A 250 3.45 -17.05 -12.79
C ARG A 250 3.38 -17.25 -11.29
N TRP A 251 2.29 -16.76 -10.72
CA TRP A 251 1.95 -16.93 -9.31
C TRP A 251 0.60 -17.62 -9.18
N LEU A 252 0.52 -18.65 -8.35
CA LEU A 252 -0.73 -19.24 -7.87
C LEU A 252 -0.57 -19.53 -6.39
N ALA A 253 -1.57 -19.16 -5.59
CA ALA A 253 -1.61 -19.41 -4.17
C ALA A 253 -3.02 -19.69 -3.69
N THR A 254 -3.12 -20.39 -2.56
CA THR A 254 -4.39 -20.66 -1.88
C THR A 254 -4.30 -20.21 -0.45
N PHE A 255 -5.38 -19.63 0.07
CA PHE A 255 -5.48 -19.09 1.39
C PHE A 255 -6.76 -19.56 2.08
N VAL A 256 -6.69 -19.67 3.41
CA VAL A 256 -7.83 -19.84 4.30
C VAL A 256 -7.77 -18.74 5.34
N GLY A 257 -8.92 -18.23 5.76
CA GLY A 257 -8.90 -17.11 6.69
C GLY A 257 -10.25 -16.75 7.26
N LEU A 258 -10.23 -15.66 8.01
CA LEU A 258 -11.39 -15.06 8.65
C LEU A 258 -11.56 -13.63 8.15
N THR A 259 -12.82 -13.21 7.98
CA THR A 259 -13.16 -11.81 7.67
C THR A 259 -14.19 -11.30 8.66
N ALA A 260 -13.85 -10.25 9.40
CA ALA A 260 -14.78 -9.53 10.27
C ALA A 260 -15.34 -8.30 9.54
N ARG A 261 -16.66 -8.11 9.59
CA ARG A 261 -17.36 -6.96 8.97
C ARG A 261 -18.27 -6.28 10.00
N PRO A 262 -17.72 -5.51 10.93
CA PRO A 262 -18.53 -4.84 11.92
C PRO A 262 -19.36 -3.73 11.27
N SER A 263 -20.65 -3.67 11.61
CA SER A 263 -21.60 -2.73 11.03
C SER A 263 -21.63 -1.43 11.84
N PHE A 264 -20.85 -0.42 11.44
CA PHE A 264 -20.81 0.89 12.13
C PHE A 264 -21.51 2.01 11.35
N TRP A 265 -21.55 1.94 10.02
CA TRP A 265 -22.18 2.94 9.14
C TRP A 265 -23.10 2.26 8.13
N SER A 266 -24.20 2.90 7.74
CA SER A 266 -25.26 2.28 6.93
C SER A 266 -24.81 1.89 5.52
N ASP A 267 -23.94 2.69 4.91
CA ASP A 267 -23.59 2.54 3.49
C ASP A 267 -22.13 2.12 3.25
N LEU A 268 -21.27 2.25 4.27
CA LEU A 268 -19.84 1.95 4.19
C LEU A 268 -19.41 1.10 5.38
N ALA A 269 -19.25 -0.19 5.18
CA ALA A 269 -18.86 -1.14 6.22
C ALA A 269 -17.34 -1.36 6.21
N PRO A 270 -16.64 -1.20 7.35
CA PRO A 270 -15.27 -1.64 7.44
C PRO A 270 -15.17 -3.17 7.40
N ARG A 271 -14.06 -3.64 6.86
CA ARG A 271 -13.70 -5.06 6.80
C ARG A 271 -12.27 -5.29 7.25
N PHE A 272 -12.08 -6.40 7.96
CA PHE A 272 -10.80 -6.85 8.48
C PHE A 272 -10.61 -8.30 8.08
N THR A 273 -9.53 -8.61 7.39
CA THR A 273 -9.26 -9.95 6.86
C THR A 273 -7.92 -10.45 7.40
N VAL A 274 -7.89 -11.70 7.85
CA VAL A 274 -6.64 -12.39 8.22
C VAL A 274 -6.64 -13.74 7.53
N GLU A 275 -5.58 -14.02 6.77
CA GLU A 275 -5.43 -15.20 5.94
C GLU A 275 -4.06 -15.86 6.16
N LEU A 276 -4.08 -17.18 6.17
CA LEU A 276 -2.90 -18.02 6.04
C LEU A 276 -3.00 -18.77 4.71
N GLY A 277 -1.92 -18.77 3.94
CA GLY A 277 -1.90 -19.42 2.65
C GLY A 277 -0.57 -20.06 2.32
N ALA A 278 -0.57 -20.76 1.20
CA ALA A 278 0.60 -21.42 0.63
C ALA A 278 0.65 -21.16 -0.87
N PRO A 279 1.82 -20.79 -1.42
CA PRO A 279 2.03 -20.74 -2.86
C PRO A 279 1.94 -22.16 -3.44
N VAL A 280 1.08 -22.36 -4.44
CA VAL A 280 0.93 -23.63 -5.17
C VAL A 280 1.84 -23.64 -6.40
N HIS A 281 2.05 -22.48 -7.01
CA HIS A 281 2.97 -22.31 -8.13
C HIS A 281 3.67 -20.95 -8.01
N TYR A 282 4.99 -20.94 -8.09
CA TYR A 282 5.79 -19.73 -8.00
C TYR A 282 7.06 -19.84 -8.82
N ALA A 283 7.60 -18.69 -9.22
CA ALA A 283 8.91 -18.61 -9.86
C ALA A 283 9.99 -18.29 -8.80
N THR A 284 11.11 -19.00 -8.87
CA THR A 284 12.33 -18.63 -8.13
C THR A 284 13.09 -17.58 -8.93
N VAL A 285 13.69 -16.63 -8.23
CA VAL A 285 14.51 -15.58 -8.84
C VAL A 285 15.97 -15.96 -8.67
N THR A 286 16.60 -16.31 -9.77
CA THR A 286 18.03 -16.60 -9.86
C THR A 286 18.70 -15.64 -10.83
N ILE A 287 19.92 -15.23 -10.52
CA ILE A 287 20.75 -14.41 -11.39
C ILE A 287 21.99 -15.22 -11.77
N GLU A 288 22.27 -15.35 -13.06
CA GLU A 288 23.44 -16.09 -13.55
C GLU A 288 24.73 -15.46 -13.01
N GLY A 289 25.62 -16.30 -12.45
CA GLY A 289 26.87 -15.85 -11.83
C GLY A 289 26.72 -15.21 -10.43
N VAL A 290 25.48 -15.01 -9.95
CA VAL A 290 25.19 -14.50 -8.59
C VAL A 290 24.47 -15.55 -7.73
N GLY A 291 23.69 -16.45 -8.33
CA GLY A 291 22.97 -17.50 -7.63
C GLY A 291 21.51 -17.14 -7.31
N HIS A 292 20.99 -17.74 -6.24
CA HIS A 292 19.59 -17.62 -5.84
C HIS A 292 19.36 -16.32 -5.06
N VAL A 293 18.41 -15.50 -5.52
CA VAL A 293 18.11 -14.19 -4.92
C VAL A 293 16.82 -14.23 -4.10
N HIS A 294 15.77 -14.91 -4.57
CA HIS A 294 14.52 -14.98 -3.83
C HIS A 294 13.65 -16.18 -4.22
N ALA A 295 13.00 -16.76 -3.22
CA ALA A 295 11.90 -17.68 -3.35
C ALA A 295 10.84 -17.34 -2.30
N PRO A 296 9.55 -17.38 -2.64
CA PRO A 296 8.47 -17.24 -1.68
C PRO A 296 8.56 -18.27 -0.55
N SER A 297 8.08 -17.88 0.63
CA SER A 297 7.92 -18.77 1.77
C SER A 297 6.85 -19.85 1.49
N PRO A 298 7.00 -21.08 2.02
CA PRO A 298 5.97 -22.11 1.90
C PRO A 298 4.66 -21.72 2.62
N VAL A 299 4.74 -20.80 3.59
CA VAL A 299 3.59 -20.25 4.31
C VAL A 299 3.59 -18.75 4.20
N VAL A 300 2.44 -18.20 3.84
CA VAL A 300 2.19 -16.76 3.70
C VAL A 300 1.16 -16.34 4.75
N LEU A 301 1.47 -15.29 5.50
CA LEU A 301 0.52 -14.59 6.34
C LEU A 301 0.09 -13.31 5.64
N ARG A 302 -1.22 -13.09 5.53
CA ARG A 302 -1.78 -11.88 4.95
C ARG A 302 -2.82 -11.27 5.87
N VAL A 303 -2.72 -9.97 6.06
CA VAL A 303 -3.69 -9.17 6.81
C VAL A 303 -4.21 -8.08 5.88
N GLY A 304 -5.52 -7.86 5.89
CA GLY A 304 -6.21 -6.89 5.04
C GLY A 304 -7.13 -6.00 5.85
N PHE A 305 -7.18 -4.72 5.47
CA PHE A 305 -8.04 -3.71 6.04
C PHE A 305 -8.72 -2.95 4.91
N GLY A 306 -10.02 -2.77 4.98
CA GLY A 306 -10.74 -2.16 3.89
C GLY A 306 -12.10 -1.61 4.25
N LEU A 307 -12.75 -1.09 3.23
CA LEU A 307 -14.11 -0.56 3.28
C LEU A 307 -14.90 -1.17 2.13
N GLU A 308 -16.16 -1.50 2.38
CA GLU A 308 -17.07 -2.01 1.37
C GLU A 308 -18.42 -1.30 1.43
N SER A 309 -19.07 -1.17 0.28
CA SER A 309 -20.37 -0.54 0.13
C SER A 309 -21.30 -1.45 -0.65
N LYS A 310 -22.56 -1.53 -0.19
CA LYS A 310 -23.63 -2.26 -0.86
C LYS A 310 -24.23 -1.37 -1.94
N LEU A 311 -24.52 -1.95 -3.10
CA LEU A 311 -25.08 -1.23 -4.24
C LEU A 311 -26.56 -1.56 -4.47
N PHE A 312 -26.96 -2.83 -4.30
CA PHE A 312 -28.32 -3.34 -4.51
C PHE A 312 -28.57 -4.62 -3.71
#